data_AF-A0A2G2ZJB4-F1
#
_entry.id   AF-A0A2G2ZJB4-F1
#
_cell.length_a   1.000
_cell.length_b   1.000
_cell.length_c   1.000
_cell.angle_alpha   90.00
_cell.angle_beta   90.00
_cell.angle_gamma   90.00
#
_symmetry.space_group_name_H-M   'P 1'
#
loop_
_entity.id
_entity.type
_entity.pdbx_description
1 polymer ?
#
loop_
_entity_poly.entity_id
_entity_poly.type
_entity_poly.pdbx_seq_one_letter_code
_entity_poly.pdbx_strand_id
1 'polypeptide(L)'
;MTSGGGNGGDSVTFRLTPTSSLKIQKGDITQWSVDGSSDAIVNPANERMLGGGGADGAIHRAAGPELRDACYKEPEVRPGVRCPTGEARITPGFRLPASHVIHTVGPIYDANPNPKASLTNAYRNSLRLAKENNIQYIAFPAISCGVFGYPYDEAATVAISTVKEFGSDLKEVHFVLFSDEIYDAWVTAAKEQLKD
;
A
#
# COMPACT_ATOMS: atom_id res chain seq x y z
N MET A 1 30.93 -23.95 6.67
CA MET A 1 30.77 -22.48 6.81
C MET A 1 30.00 -21.98 5.60
N THR A 2 28.69 -21.82 5.75
CA THR A 2 27.84 -21.05 4.83
C THR A 2 26.76 -20.42 5.69
N SER A 3 27.06 -19.23 6.21
CA SER A 3 26.11 -18.34 6.86
C SER A 3 25.10 -17.86 5.83
N GLY A 4 23.84 -18.26 5.98
CA GLY A 4 22.72 -17.68 5.24
C GLY A 4 22.57 -16.22 5.62
N GLY A 5 22.73 -15.32 4.64
CA GLY A 5 22.54 -13.89 4.81
C GLY A 5 21.05 -13.59 4.97
N GLY A 6 20.62 -13.34 6.20
CA GLY A 6 19.35 -12.67 6.48
C GLY A 6 19.46 -11.22 6.04
N ASN A 7 18.68 -10.83 5.04
CA ASN A 7 18.52 -9.44 4.64
C ASN A 7 17.52 -8.77 5.58
N GLY A 8 17.90 -8.64 6.87
CA GLY A 8 17.10 -7.99 7.89
C GLY A 8 17.34 -6.49 7.86
N GLY A 9 16.67 -5.80 6.94
CA GLY A 9 16.50 -4.35 7.08
C GLY A 9 15.73 -4.04 8.36
N ASP A 10 15.98 -2.86 8.95
CA ASP A 10 15.27 -2.41 10.15
C ASP A 10 13.75 -2.52 9.94
N SER A 11 13.14 -3.45 10.67
CA SER A 11 11.69 -3.66 10.69
C SER A 11 11.22 -3.52 12.12
N VAL A 12 10.22 -2.67 12.34
CA VAL A 12 9.55 -2.52 13.64
C VAL A 12 8.14 -3.09 13.55
N THR A 13 7.70 -3.74 14.62
CA THR A 13 6.37 -4.36 14.71
C THR A 13 5.57 -3.74 15.85
N PHE A 14 4.32 -3.40 15.56
CA PHE A 14 3.33 -2.91 16.51
C PHE A 14 2.16 -3.89 16.55
N ARG A 15 1.63 -4.16 17.74
CA ARG A 15 0.45 -5.01 17.88
C ARG A 15 -0.80 -4.17 17.56
N LEU A 16 -1.69 -4.69 16.71
CA LEU A 16 -3.02 -4.08 16.49
C LEU A 16 -4.06 -4.79 17.36
N THR A 17 -4.02 -6.13 17.38
CA THR A 17 -4.85 -7.00 18.23
C THR A 17 -4.03 -8.23 18.64
N PRO A 18 -4.55 -9.18 19.45
CA PRO A 18 -3.83 -10.43 19.73
C PRO A 18 -3.46 -11.26 18.49
N THR A 19 -4.18 -11.09 17.38
CA THR A 19 -4.03 -11.87 16.15
C THR A 19 -3.63 -11.04 14.92
N SER A 20 -3.41 -9.73 15.10
CA SER A 20 -3.10 -8.79 14.02
C SER A 20 -1.94 -7.87 14.41
N SER A 21 -1.03 -7.62 13.48
CA SER A 21 0.11 -6.73 13.68
C SER A 21 0.34 -5.78 12.51
N LEU A 22 0.94 -4.64 12.83
CA LEU A 22 1.48 -3.69 11.87
C LEU A 22 3.01 -3.83 11.83
N LYS A 23 3.58 -4.02 10.65
CA LYS A 23 5.03 -4.02 10.42
C LYS A 23 5.43 -2.83 9.55
N ILE A 24 6.49 -2.14 9.92
CA ILE A 24 7.05 -1.02 9.15
C ILE A 24 8.49 -1.36 8.87
N GLN A 25 8.86 -1.40 7.59
CA GLN A 25 10.18 -1.80 7.15
C GLN A 25 10.63 -0.99 5.93
N LYS A 26 11.95 -0.91 5.74
CA LYS A 26 12.52 -0.38 4.51
C LYS A 26 12.58 -1.43 3.41
N GLY A 27 12.35 -1.04 2.16
CA GLY A 27 12.56 -1.95 1.02
C GLY A 27 11.85 -1.58 -0.27
N ASP A 28 11.94 -2.51 -1.23
CA ASP A 28 11.22 -2.46 -2.49
C ASP A 28 9.94 -3.30 -2.38
N ILE A 29 8.78 -2.63 -2.46
CA ILE A 29 7.48 -3.29 -2.38
C ILE A 29 7.25 -4.34 -3.46
N THR A 30 7.94 -4.24 -4.60
CA THR A 30 7.81 -5.24 -5.69
C THR A 30 8.40 -6.60 -5.34
N GLN A 31 9.24 -6.66 -4.30
CA GLN A 31 9.86 -7.89 -3.80
C GLN A 31 9.16 -8.42 -2.54
N TRP A 32 8.09 -7.78 -2.09
CA TRP A 32 7.42 -8.13 -0.84
C TRP A 32 6.48 -9.32 -1.01
N SER A 33 6.55 -10.24 -0.05
CA SER A 33 5.62 -11.35 0.16
C SER A 33 5.77 -11.88 1.59
N VAL A 34 4.73 -12.49 2.13
CA VAL A 34 4.77 -13.28 3.37
C VAL A 34 4.61 -14.77 3.05
N ASP A 35 3.50 -15.16 2.41
CA ASP A 35 3.25 -16.57 2.03
C ASP A 35 3.09 -16.80 0.52
N GLY A 36 3.06 -15.72 -0.27
CA GLY A 36 2.94 -15.72 -1.73
C GLY A 36 1.54 -16.05 -2.28
N SER A 37 0.60 -16.48 -1.45
CA SER A 37 -0.71 -17.00 -1.85
C SER A 37 -1.90 -16.20 -1.31
N SER A 38 -1.73 -15.54 -0.18
CA SER A 38 -2.71 -14.69 0.48
C SER A 38 -2.18 -13.27 0.71
N ASP A 39 -1.26 -12.86 -0.16
CA ASP A 39 -0.53 -11.59 -0.13
C ASP A 39 -1.09 -10.60 -1.15
N ALA A 40 -1.25 -9.35 -0.75
CA ALA A 40 -1.48 -8.24 -1.66
C ALA A 40 -0.49 -7.10 -1.44
N ILE A 41 0.08 -6.56 -2.51
CA ILE A 41 0.74 -5.24 -2.46
C ILE A 41 -0.21 -4.16 -2.94
N VAL A 42 -0.08 -2.96 -2.40
CA VAL A 42 -0.87 -1.81 -2.82
C VAL A 42 -0.09 -0.97 -3.83
N ASN A 43 -0.68 -0.75 -4.99
CA ASN A 43 -0.18 0.15 -6.01
C ASN A 43 -0.80 1.56 -5.84
N PRO A 44 -0.01 2.61 -5.57
CA PRO A 44 -0.46 4.00 -5.56
C PRO A 44 -0.63 4.51 -7.01
N ALA A 45 -1.77 4.19 -7.60
CA ALA A 45 -2.09 4.44 -8.99
C ALA A 45 -2.63 5.87 -9.24
N ASN A 46 -2.79 6.22 -10.51
CA ASN A 46 -3.61 7.34 -10.97
C ASN A 46 -4.99 6.86 -11.44
N GLU A 47 -5.92 7.80 -11.71
CA GLU A 47 -7.32 7.47 -12.05
C GLU A 47 -7.49 6.55 -13.27
N ARG A 48 -6.49 6.53 -14.17
CA ARG A 48 -6.52 5.67 -15.37
C ARG A 48 -6.13 4.22 -15.06
N MET A 49 -5.36 3.96 -14.01
CA MET A 49 -4.77 2.66 -13.65
C MET A 49 -3.85 2.02 -14.72
N LEU A 50 -3.40 2.75 -15.73
CA LEU A 50 -2.63 2.17 -16.85
C LEU A 50 -1.11 2.34 -16.70
N GLY A 51 -0.63 2.38 -15.45
CA GLY A 51 0.74 2.67 -15.08
C GLY A 51 1.09 4.17 -15.03
N GLY A 52 2.36 4.44 -14.72
CA GLY A 52 2.84 5.77 -14.37
C GLY A 52 4.32 5.77 -13.94
N GLY A 53 4.69 6.73 -13.10
CA GLY A 53 6.04 6.86 -12.52
C GLY A 53 6.13 6.28 -11.09
N GLY A 54 7.27 6.47 -10.43
CA GLY A 54 7.46 6.08 -9.03
C GLY A 54 7.17 4.60 -8.77
N ALA A 55 6.49 4.33 -7.64
CA ALA A 55 6.10 2.97 -7.23
C ALA A 55 5.15 2.31 -8.24
N ASP A 56 4.19 3.05 -8.83
CA ASP A 56 3.27 2.52 -9.84
C ASP A 56 4.02 1.99 -11.07
N GLY A 57 4.96 2.78 -11.58
CA GLY A 57 5.84 2.35 -12.67
C GLY A 57 6.71 1.14 -12.30
N ALA A 58 7.23 1.09 -11.07
CA ALA A 58 8.03 -0.05 -10.60
C ALA A 58 7.20 -1.34 -10.51
N ILE A 59 6.00 -1.26 -9.95
CA ILE A 59 5.05 -2.38 -9.83
C ILE A 59 4.65 -2.89 -11.22
N HIS A 60 4.30 -2.01 -12.15
CA HIS A 60 3.99 -2.43 -13.53
C HIS A 60 5.16 -3.09 -14.25
N ARG A 61 6.40 -2.62 -14.05
CA ARG A 61 7.59 -3.26 -14.63
C ARG A 61 7.84 -4.65 -14.04
N ALA A 62 7.70 -4.79 -12.72
CA ALA A 62 7.94 -6.04 -12.02
C ALA A 62 6.87 -7.09 -12.30
N ALA A 63 5.59 -6.69 -12.33
CA ALA A 63 4.47 -7.60 -12.59
C ALA A 63 4.41 -8.10 -14.03
N GLY A 64 4.96 -7.33 -14.99
CA GLY A 64 4.89 -7.63 -16.42
C GLY A 64 3.71 -6.94 -17.13
N PRO A 65 3.69 -6.99 -18.47
CA PRO A 65 2.65 -6.35 -19.28
C PRO A 65 1.21 -6.81 -18.95
N GLU A 66 1.06 -8.03 -18.43
CA GLU A 66 -0.21 -8.64 -18.08
C GLU A 66 -0.97 -7.83 -17.01
N LEU A 67 -0.26 -7.12 -16.12
CA LEU A 67 -0.88 -6.22 -15.15
C LEU A 67 -1.59 -5.05 -15.82
N ARG A 68 -0.98 -4.46 -16.85
CA ARG A 68 -1.59 -3.35 -17.58
C ARG A 68 -2.83 -3.81 -18.35
N ASP A 69 -2.79 -5.02 -18.91
CA ASP A 69 -3.94 -5.60 -19.61
C ASP A 69 -5.11 -5.88 -18.65
N ALA A 70 -4.82 -6.35 -17.43
CA ALA A 70 -5.83 -6.52 -16.39
C ALA A 70 -6.43 -5.18 -15.95
N CYS A 71 -5.58 -4.17 -15.67
CA CYS A 71 -6.07 -2.83 -15.38
C CYS A 71 -6.93 -2.27 -16.52
N TYR A 72 -6.58 -2.52 -17.79
CA TYR A 72 -7.34 -2.01 -18.92
C TYR A 72 -8.77 -2.58 -18.98
N LYS A 73 -8.95 -3.83 -18.55
CA LYS A 73 -10.24 -4.54 -18.48
C LYS A 73 -11.15 -4.07 -17.36
N GLU A 74 -10.61 -3.40 -16.34
CA GLU A 74 -11.45 -2.78 -15.31
C GLU A 74 -12.38 -1.73 -15.94
N PRO A 75 -13.68 -1.72 -15.58
CA PRO A 75 -14.65 -0.84 -16.19
C PRO A 75 -14.36 0.62 -15.85
N GLU A 76 -14.52 1.49 -16.84
CA GLU A 76 -14.50 2.92 -16.60
C GLU A 76 -15.79 3.34 -15.90
N VAL A 77 -15.67 4.05 -14.78
CA VAL A 77 -16.81 4.63 -14.05
C VAL A 77 -17.24 5.98 -14.66
N ARG A 78 -16.32 6.62 -15.38
CA ARG A 78 -16.52 7.79 -16.24
C ARG A 78 -15.39 7.83 -17.28
N PRO A 79 -15.51 8.54 -18.40
CA PRO A 79 -14.52 8.50 -19.48
C PRO A 79 -13.08 8.68 -18.98
N GLY A 80 -12.24 7.68 -19.24
CA GLY A 80 -10.82 7.66 -18.87
C GLY A 80 -10.52 7.36 -17.39
N VAL A 81 -11.52 7.09 -16.55
CA VAL A 81 -11.35 6.85 -15.11
C VAL A 81 -11.87 5.47 -14.73
N ARG A 82 -10.96 4.61 -14.28
CA ARG A 82 -11.27 3.25 -13.78
C ARG A 82 -11.37 3.23 -12.25
N CYS A 83 -10.51 4.01 -11.60
CA CYS A 83 -10.48 4.14 -10.14
C CYS A 83 -10.49 5.62 -9.75
N PRO A 84 -11.61 6.16 -9.25
CA PRO A 84 -11.63 7.52 -8.71
C PRO A 84 -10.66 7.70 -7.53
N THR A 85 -10.25 8.94 -7.28
CA THR A 85 -9.53 9.30 -6.04
C THR A 85 -10.27 8.80 -4.80
N GLY A 86 -9.56 8.11 -3.90
CA GLY A 86 -10.07 7.49 -2.68
C GLY A 86 -10.66 6.09 -2.86
N GLU A 87 -10.80 5.60 -4.09
CA GLU A 87 -11.30 4.25 -4.39
C GLU A 87 -10.15 3.26 -4.60
N ALA A 88 -10.49 1.97 -4.65
CA ALA A 88 -9.54 0.90 -4.95
C ALA A 88 -10.12 -0.17 -5.91
N ARG A 89 -9.23 -0.88 -6.63
CA ARG A 89 -9.51 -2.05 -7.49
C ARG A 89 -8.48 -3.13 -7.21
N ILE A 90 -8.78 -4.38 -7.56
CA ILE A 90 -7.87 -5.51 -7.33
C ILE A 90 -7.63 -6.28 -8.62
N THR A 91 -6.38 -6.72 -8.84
CA THR A 91 -5.98 -7.58 -9.95
C THR A 91 -5.01 -8.68 -9.44
N PRO A 92 -4.75 -9.74 -10.22
CA PRO A 92 -3.69 -10.69 -9.91
C PRO A 92 -2.30 -10.03 -9.87
N GLY A 93 -1.36 -10.62 -9.13
CA GLY A 93 0.02 -10.14 -9.00
C GLY A 93 0.95 -10.48 -10.17
N PHE A 94 0.55 -11.42 -11.03
CA PHE A 94 1.32 -11.88 -12.20
C PHE A 94 2.73 -12.36 -11.81
N ARG A 95 3.78 -11.63 -12.19
CA ARG A 95 5.18 -12.00 -11.90
C ARG A 95 5.67 -11.52 -10.53
N LEU A 96 4.84 -10.78 -9.78
CA LEU A 96 5.17 -10.36 -8.43
C LEU A 96 5.17 -11.57 -7.47
N PRO A 97 5.98 -11.53 -6.39
CA PRO A 97 5.89 -12.51 -5.32
C PRO A 97 4.53 -12.52 -4.62
N ALA A 98 3.90 -11.36 -4.46
CA ALA A 98 2.56 -11.24 -3.91
C ALA A 98 1.49 -11.69 -4.91
N SER A 99 0.50 -12.44 -4.42
CA SER A 99 -0.56 -13.03 -5.24
C SER A 99 -1.48 -12.00 -5.92
N HIS A 100 -1.62 -10.80 -5.34
CA HIS A 100 -2.54 -9.75 -5.81
C HIS A 100 -1.91 -8.35 -5.78
N VAL A 101 -2.44 -7.46 -6.62
CA VAL A 101 -2.19 -6.03 -6.57
C VAL A 101 -3.50 -5.29 -6.31
N ILE A 102 -3.54 -4.50 -5.24
CA ILE A 102 -4.65 -3.57 -4.97
C ILE A 102 -4.24 -2.20 -5.48
N HIS A 103 -4.89 -1.72 -6.53
CA HIS A 103 -4.68 -0.39 -7.10
C HIS A 103 -5.57 0.61 -6.39
N THR A 104 -4.98 1.64 -5.79
CA THR A 104 -5.73 2.70 -5.11
C THR A 104 -5.22 4.06 -5.54
N VAL A 105 -6.11 5.05 -5.60
CA VAL A 105 -5.76 6.40 -6.04
C VAL A 105 -5.80 7.34 -4.85
N GLY A 106 -4.61 7.73 -4.38
CA GLY A 106 -4.50 8.77 -3.36
C GLY A 106 -4.75 10.17 -3.93
N PRO A 107 -4.99 11.18 -3.07
CA PRO A 107 -5.16 12.57 -3.52
C PRO A 107 -3.84 13.17 -4.02
N ILE A 108 -3.93 14.10 -4.96
CA ILE A 108 -2.90 15.13 -5.18
C ILE A 108 -3.07 16.16 -4.06
N TYR A 109 -2.05 16.36 -3.23
CA TYR A 109 -2.17 17.07 -1.95
C TYR A 109 -2.76 18.49 -2.11
N ASP A 110 -2.12 19.33 -2.93
CA ASP A 110 -2.52 20.73 -3.10
C ASP A 110 -3.76 20.94 -3.98
N ALA A 111 -4.20 19.91 -4.72
CA ALA A 111 -5.32 20.01 -5.66
C ALA A 111 -6.60 19.35 -5.15
N ASN A 112 -6.53 18.57 -4.07
CA ASN A 112 -7.70 17.92 -3.50
C ASN A 112 -8.33 18.83 -2.43
N PRO A 113 -9.65 19.06 -2.44
CA PRO A 113 -10.31 19.91 -1.45
C PRO A 113 -10.32 19.33 -0.02
N ASN A 114 -10.11 18.01 0.11
CA ASN A 114 -10.03 17.32 1.39
C ASN A 114 -9.05 16.13 1.28
N PRO A 115 -7.73 16.40 1.22
CA PRO A 115 -6.72 15.38 0.96
C PRO A 115 -6.70 14.34 2.09
N LYS A 116 -6.92 14.75 3.35
CA LYS A 116 -7.02 13.84 4.48
C LYS A 116 -8.12 12.79 4.29
N ALA A 117 -9.35 13.21 3.98
CA ALA A 117 -10.46 12.27 3.78
C ALA A 117 -10.22 11.35 2.58
N SER A 118 -9.67 11.88 1.49
CA SER A 118 -9.34 11.08 0.30
C SER A 118 -8.27 10.03 0.58
N LEU A 119 -7.21 10.39 1.32
CA LEU A 119 -6.16 9.46 1.71
C LEU A 119 -6.67 8.40 2.69
N THR A 120 -7.49 8.77 3.68
CA THR A 120 -8.20 7.82 4.55
C THR A 120 -9.01 6.82 3.72
N ASN A 121 -9.77 7.30 2.74
CA ASN A 121 -10.57 6.43 1.88
C ASN A 121 -9.69 5.47 1.06
N ALA A 122 -8.56 5.94 0.51
CA ALA A 122 -7.63 5.10 -0.26
C ALA A 122 -7.11 3.92 0.58
N TYR A 123 -6.71 4.16 1.83
CA TYR A 123 -6.29 3.10 2.76
C TYR A 123 -7.46 2.20 3.15
N ARG A 124 -8.58 2.77 3.61
CA ARG A 124 -9.76 2.02 4.07
C ARG A 124 -10.30 1.09 2.99
N ASN A 125 -10.45 1.59 1.76
CA ASN A 125 -10.97 0.80 0.64
C ASN A 125 -9.99 -0.30 0.20
N SER A 126 -8.68 -0.07 0.34
CA SER A 126 -7.68 -1.12 0.09
C SER A 126 -7.77 -2.23 1.13
N LEU A 127 -7.84 -1.89 2.42
CA LEU A 127 -8.02 -2.86 3.51
C LEU A 127 -9.33 -3.65 3.37
N ARG A 128 -10.42 -2.97 3.00
CA ARG A 128 -11.72 -3.59 2.71
C ARG A 128 -11.62 -4.61 1.56
N LEU A 129 -11.01 -4.24 0.44
CA LEU A 129 -10.84 -5.17 -0.69
C LEU A 129 -9.97 -6.37 -0.33
N ALA A 130 -8.91 -6.18 0.46
CA ALA A 130 -8.10 -7.29 0.93
C ALA A 130 -8.93 -8.31 1.72
N LYS A 131 -9.74 -7.83 2.68
CA LYS A 131 -10.67 -8.68 3.45
C LYS A 131 -11.67 -9.42 2.53
N GLU A 132 -12.30 -8.70 1.61
CA GLU A 132 -13.30 -9.27 0.69
C GLU A 132 -12.71 -10.36 -0.24
N ASN A 133 -11.39 -10.32 -0.47
CA ASN A 133 -10.69 -11.26 -1.35
C ASN A 133 -9.85 -12.29 -0.57
N ASN A 134 -10.10 -12.48 0.73
CA ASN A 134 -9.40 -13.44 1.60
C ASN A 134 -7.87 -13.26 1.67
N ILE A 135 -7.39 -12.03 1.46
CA ILE A 135 -5.99 -11.66 1.67
C ILE A 135 -5.75 -11.64 3.18
N GLN A 136 -4.62 -12.21 3.62
CA GLN A 136 -4.23 -12.22 5.04
C GLN A 136 -3.11 -11.22 5.33
N TYR A 137 -2.30 -10.91 4.33
CA TYR A 137 -1.13 -10.04 4.44
C TYR A 137 -1.21 -8.96 3.37
N ILE A 138 -1.08 -7.71 3.77
CA ILE A 138 -1.09 -6.57 2.84
C ILE A 138 0.11 -5.66 3.06
N ALA A 139 0.73 -5.18 1.99
CA ALA A 139 1.78 -4.17 2.05
C ALA A 139 1.39 -2.88 1.32
N PHE A 140 1.64 -1.75 1.98
CA PHE A 140 1.46 -0.41 1.47
C PHE A 140 2.82 0.27 1.24
N PRO A 141 2.99 1.05 0.16
CA PRO A 141 3.97 2.11 0.12
C PRO A 141 3.39 3.38 0.78
N ALA A 142 4.16 4.46 0.84
CA ALA A 142 3.65 5.77 1.25
C ALA A 142 2.76 6.39 0.15
N ILE A 143 1.45 6.12 0.20
CA ILE A 143 0.48 6.62 -0.79
C ILE A 143 0.51 8.16 -0.81
N SER A 144 0.53 8.73 -2.01
CA SER A 144 0.57 10.17 -2.30
C SER A 144 1.84 10.94 -1.88
N CYS A 145 2.81 10.32 -1.21
CA CYS A 145 4.03 11.01 -0.75
C CYS A 145 5.11 11.21 -1.84
N GLY A 146 4.93 10.63 -3.03
CA GLY A 146 5.81 10.85 -4.17
C GLY A 146 5.36 12.06 -5.01
N VAL A 147 5.05 11.80 -6.28
CA VAL A 147 4.61 12.83 -7.26
C VAL A 147 3.40 13.64 -6.80
N PHE A 148 2.55 13.09 -5.93
CA PHE A 148 1.35 13.76 -5.42
C PHE A 148 1.60 14.67 -4.20
N GLY A 149 2.83 14.71 -3.68
CA GLY A 149 3.32 15.76 -2.77
C GLY A 149 2.74 15.77 -1.36
N TYR A 150 2.11 14.69 -0.89
CA TYR A 150 1.54 14.65 0.47
C TYR A 150 2.67 14.68 1.53
N PRO A 151 2.68 15.66 2.46
CA PRO A 151 3.68 15.72 3.53
C PRO A 151 3.78 14.44 4.35
N TYR A 152 4.99 13.98 4.63
CA TYR A 152 5.23 12.65 5.20
C TYR A 152 4.58 12.48 6.58
N ASP A 153 4.76 13.43 7.49
CA ASP A 153 4.22 13.35 8.86
C ASP A 153 2.68 13.30 8.88
N GLU A 154 2.05 14.10 8.01
CA GLU A 154 0.60 14.12 7.88
C GLU A 154 0.07 12.83 7.24
N ALA A 155 0.72 12.36 6.17
CA ALA A 155 0.35 11.12 5.49
C ALA A 155 0.53 9.91 6.39
N ALA A 156 1.65 9.83 7.12
CA ALA A 156 1.93 8.81 8.13
C ALA A 156 0.83 8.80 9.19
N THR A 157 0.45 9.98 9.69
CA THR A 157 -0.61 10.10 10.69
C THR A 157 -1.94 9.51 10.19
N VAL A 158 -2.33 9.84 8.96
CA VAL A 158 -3.54 9.30 8.31
C VAL A 158 -3.43 7.80 8.05
N ALA A 159 -2.29 7.33 7.58
CA ALA A 159 -2.06 5.93 7.25
C ALA A 159 -2.17 5.04 8.50
N ILE A 160 -1.44 5.40 9.57
CA ILE A 160 -1.41 4.65 10.83
C ILE A 160 -2.80 4.64 11.49
N SER A 161 -3.47 5.79 11.58
CA SER A 161 -4.81 5.87 12.18
C SER A 161 -5.82 5.01 11.42
N THR A 162 -5.77 5.02 10.09
CA THR A 162 -6.66 4.20 9.26
C THR A 162 -6.37 2.70 9.43
N VAL A 163 -5.09 2.30 9.49
CA VAL A 163 -4.72 0.89 9.74
C VAL A 163 -5.10 0.44 11.14
N LYS A 164 -4.97 1.31 12.15
CA LYS A 164 -5.43 1.02 13.52
C LYS A 164 -6.93 0.71 13.55
N GLU A 165 -7.73 1.46 12.80
CA GLU A 165 -9.18 1.34 12.79
C GLU A 165 -9.67 0.15 11.94
N PHE A 166 -9.06 -0.09 10.77
CA PHE A 166 -9.59 -1.01 9.76
C PHE A 166 -8.69 -2.21 9.43
N GLY A 167 -7.47 -2.27 9.96
CA GLY A 167 -6.47 -3.31 9.62
C GLY A 167 -6.57 -4.58 10.45
N SER A 168 -7.37 -4.59 11.51
CA SER A 168 -7.42 -5.68 12.51
C SER A 168 -7.99 -7.02 12.00
N ASP A 169 -8.69 -6.99 10.86
CA ASP A 169 -9.22 -8.18 10.18
C ASP A 169 -8.14 -8.96 9.40
N LEU A 170 -6.95 -8.38 9.21
CA LEU A 170 -5.81 -8.99 8.53
C LEU A 170 -4.82 -9.53 9.55
N LYS A 171 -4.04 -10.55 9.19
CA LYS A 171 -2.97 -11.07 10.06
C LYS A 171 -1.83 -10.06 10.19
N GLU A 172 -1.39 -9.49 9.07
CA GLU A 172 -0.37 -8.45 9.09
C GLU A 172 -0.65 -7.36 8.05
N VAL A 173 -0.52 -6.11 8.48
CA VAL A 173 -0.44 -4.95 7.61
C VAL A 173 1.00 -4.45 7.61
N HIS A 174 1.55 -4.19 6.42
CA HIS A 174 2.93 -3.79 6.24
C HIS A 174 3.00 -2.39 5.61
N PHE A 175 3.97 -1.59 6.04
CA PHE A 175 4.48 -0.48 5.26
C PHE A 175 5.89 -0.81 4.78
N VAL A 176 6.07 -0.83 3.45
CA VAL A 176 7.36 -1.05 2.80
C VAL A 176 7.81 0.27 2.19
N LEU A 177 8.76 0.92 2.84
CA LEU A 177 9.10 2.33 2.61
C LEU A 177 10.50 2.46 2.01
N PHE A 178 10.65 3.31 0.99
CA PHE A 178 11.86 3.32 0.18
C PHE A 178 13.01 4.17 0.77
N SER A 179 12.69 5.24 1.51
CA SER A 179 13.70 6.16 2.08
C SER A 179 13.62 6.22 3.61
N ASP A 180 14.72 6.65 4.22
CA ASP A 180 14.83 6.79 5.67
C ASP A 180 13.85 7.84 6.22
N GLU A 181 13.67 8.97 5.51
CA GLU A 181 12.78 10.05 5.95
C GLU A 181 11.30 9.61 6.02
N ILE A 182 10.86 8.83 5.03
CA ILE A 182 9.50 8.28 5.02
C ILE A 182 9.37 7.20 6.10
N TYR A 183 10.38 6.34 6.23
CA TYR A 183 10.40 5.31 7.26
C TYR A 183 10.28 5.92 8.67
N ASP A 184 11.09 6.93 8.98
CA ASP A 184 11.11 7.58 10.28
C ASP A 184 9.79 8.28 10.62
N ALA A 185 9.15 8.93 9.64
CA ALA A 185 7.83 9.53 9.81
C ALA A 185 6.76 8.47 10.16
N TRP A 186 6.77 7.32 9.49
CA TRP A 186 5.84 6.22 9.76
C TRP A 186 6.08 5.58 11.12
N VAL A 187 7.34 5.34 11.49
CA VAL A 187 7.69 4.79 12.81
C VAL A 187 7.30 5.76 13.92
N THR A 188 7.51 7.06 13.73
CA THR A 188 7.10 8.10 14.69
C THR A 188 5.59 8.12 14.88
N ALA A 189 4.82 8.18 13.79
CA ALA A 189 3.35 8.16 13.85
C ALA A 189 2.81 6.88 14.50
N ALA A 190 3.39 5.72 14.21
CA ALA A 190 3.03 4.45 14.83
C ALA A 190 3.32 4.45 16.34
N LYS A 191 4.51 4.92 16.75
CA LYS A 191 4.87 5.06 18.16
C LYS A 191 3.96 6.02 18.90
N GLU A 192 3.37 7.03 18.26
CA GLU A 192 2.46 7.97 18.91
C GLU A 192 1.04 7.42 19.05
N GLN A 193 0.54 6.71 18.02
CA GLN A 193 -0.86 6.31 17.93
C GLN A 193 -1.15 4.89 18.42
N LEU A 194 -0.14 4.02 18.47
CA LEU A 194 -0.25 2.62 18.86
C LEU A 194 0.44 2.31 20.19
N LYS A 195 0.67 3.34 21.03
CA LYS A 195 1.08 3.11 22.42
C LYS A 195 0.02 2.29 23.12
N ASP A 196 0.48 1.27 23.85
CA ASP A 196 -0.29 0.57 24.87
C ASP A 196 -0.77 1.56 25.96
#